data_AF-A0A246E3R1-F1
#
_entry.id   AF-A0A246E3R1-F1
#
_cell.length_a   1.000
_cell.length_b   1.000
_cell.length_c   1.000
_cell.angle_alpha   90.00
_cell.angle_beta   90.00
_cell.angle_gamma   90.00
#
_symmetry.space_group_name_H-M   'P 1'
#
loop_
_entity.id
_entity.type
_entity.pdbx_description
1 polymer ?
#
loop_
_entity_poly.entity_id
_entity_poly.type
_entity_poly.pdbx_seq_one_letter_code
_entity_poly.pdbx_strand_id
1 'polypeptide(L)'
;MFGKLQKANQISFTLNASASGKSGLILAQDNDGKNGFKISFEPSANRSASYVINGGSEDFANSYPLSGISGTNYNVTVFISNDLCVVYVNDKLAFSNRVYDVVNKKWSIFGTADSSFSNI
;
A
#
# COMPACT_ATOMS: atom_id res chain seq x y z
N MET A 1 3.38 -8.36 10.68
CA MET A 1 2.21 -7.48 10.91
C MET A 1 2.60 -6.45 11.96
N PHE A 2 2.33 -5.17 11.70
CA PHE A 2 2.72 -4.03 12.53
C PHE A 2 1.63 -3.66 13.54
N GLY A 3 1.92 -2.65 14.38
CA GLY A 3 1.02 -2.11 15.39
C GLY A 3 -0.27 -1.50 14.84
N LYS A 4 -1.17 -1.11 15.74
CA LYS A 4 -2.46 -0.51 15.38
C LYS A 4 -2.29 0.93 14.91
N LEU A 5 -2.94 1.27 13.80
CA LEU A 5 -3.02 2.62 13.26
C LEU A 5 -3.89 3.52 14.14
N GLN A 6 -3.48 4.78 14.27
CA GLN A 6 -4.21 5.82 15.00
C GLN A 6 -5.08 6.66 14.05
N LYS A 7 -5.71 7.74 14.53
CA LYS A 7 -6.47 8.67 13.67
C LYS A 7 -5.61 9.36 12.63
N ALA A 8 -4.36 9.67 12.97
CA ALA A 8 -3.39 10.24 12.05
C ALA A 8 -2.11 9.41 12.11
N ASN A 9 -1.58 9.02 10.95
CA ASN A 9 -0.34 8.26 10.86
C ASN A 9 0.46 8.72 9.64
N GLN A 10 1.77 8.61 9.77
CA GLN A 10 2.68 8.62 8.64
C GLN A 10 3.43 7.29 8.66
N ILE A 11 3.38 6.57 7.54
CA ILE A 11 4.21 5.37 7.31
C ILE A 11 5.19 5.75 6.21
N SER A 12 6.47 5.42 6.37
CA SER A 12 7.47 5.66 5.34
C SER A 12 8.35 4.43 5.19
N PHE A 13 8.77 4.13 3.97
CA PHE A 13 9.70 3.05 3.69
C PHE A 13 10.33 3.21 2.29
N THR A 14 11.48 2.57 2.09
CA THR A 14 12.05 2.35 0.77
C THR A 14 11.70 0.94 0.31
N LEU A 15 11.05 0.83 -0.85
CA LEU A 15 10.68 -0.41 -1.51
C LEU A 15 11.53 -0.60 -2.77
N ASN A 16 12.26 -1.72 -2.83
CA ASN A 16 12.79 -2.25 -4.08
C ASN A 16 11.82 -3.33 -4.57
N ALA A 17 10.97 -2.98 -5.52
CA ALA A 17 9.95 -3.88 -6.05
C ALA A 17 10.52 -4.79 -7.14
N SER A 18 10.06 -6.03 -7.18
CA SER A 18 10.27 -6.89 -8.34
C SER A 18 9.52 -6.37 -9.56
N ALA A 19 10.18 -6.36 -10.73
CA ALA A 19 9.56 -5.93 -11.99
C ALA A 19 8.38 -6.80 -12.44
N SER A 20 8.38 -8.09 -12.06
CA SER A 20 7.33 -9.06 -12.39
C SER A 20 6.37 -9.35 -11.23
N GLY A 21 6.70 -8.87 -10.02
CA GLY A 21 5.92 -9.12 -8.80
C GLY A 21 4.97 -7.99 -8.43
N LYS A 22 4.22 -8.23 -7.35
CA LYS A 22 3.43 -7.23 -6.65
C LYS A 22 4.00 -7.07 -5.24
N SER A 23 4.03 -5.85 -4.74
CA SER A 23 4.46 -5.55 -3.38
C SER A 23 3.79 -4.29 -2.87
N GLY A 24 3.70 -4.12 -1.55
CA GLY A 24 3.11 -2.92 -0.97
C GLY A 24 2.64 -3.16 0.44
N LEU A 25 1.47 -2.61 0.78
CA LEU A 25 0.93 -2.61 2.13
C LEU A 25 -0.54 -3.04 2.17
N ILE A 26 -0.96 -3.54 3.32
CA ILE A 26 -2.35 -3.83 3.66
C ILE A 26 -2.70 -3.01 4.89
N LEU A 27 -3.64 -2.08 4.75
CA LEU A 27 -4.20 -1.24 5.80
C LEU A 27 -5.50 -1.85 6.33
N ALA A 28 -5.98 -1.34 7.47
CA ALA A 28 -7.24 -1.76 8.09
C ALA A 28 -7.34 -3.29 8.28
N GLN A 29 -6.19 -3.97 8.46
CA GLN A 29 -6.13 -5.43 8.43
C GLN A 29 -6.67 -6.01 9.73
N ASP A 30 -7.50 -7.04 9.59
CA ASP A 30 -7.93 -7.88 10.71
C ASP A 30 -6.84 -8.89 11.11
N ASN A 31 -7.11 -9.68 12.16
CA ASN A 31 -6.10 -10.55 12.75
C ASN A 31 -5.80 -11.79 11.90
N ASP A 32 -6.76 -12.28 11.11
CA ASP A 32 -6.59 -13.43 10.22
C ASP A 32 -6.22 -13.03 8.79
N GLY A 33 -6.15 -11.73 8.50
CA GLY A 33 -5.71 -11.16 7.24
C GLY A 33 -6.72 -11.35 6.10
N LYS A 34 -7.96 -11.73 6.42
CA LYS A 34 -9.01 -11.96 5.42
C LYS A 34 -9.76 -10.68 5.05
N ASN A 35 -9.62 -9.61 5.83
CA ASN A 35 -10.20 -8.32 5.51
C ASN A 35 -9.16 -7.21 5.63
N GLY A 36 -9.30 -6.19 4.79
CA GLY A 36 -8.41 -5.02 4.79
C GLY A 36 -8.46 -4.22 3.50
N PHE A 37 -7.55 -3.26 3.38
CA PHE A 37 -7.39 -2.42 2.19
C PHE A 37 -5.96 -2.51 1.68
N LYS A 38 -5.78 -3.15 0.54
CA LYS A 38 -4.47 -3.38 -0.07
C LYS A 38 -4.10 -2.21 -0.96
N ILE A 39 -2.86 -1.75 -0.84
CA ILE A 39 -2.21 -0.84 -1.80
C ILE A 39 -1.03 -1.61 -2.38
N SER A 40 -1.07 -1.84 -3.69
CA SER A 40 -0.16 -2.69 -4.44
C SER A 40 0.59 -1.88 -5.48
N PHE A 41 1.91 -1.97 -5.49
CA PHE A 41 2.76 -1.54 -6.60
C PHE A 41 2.90 -2.70 -7.58
N GLU A 42 2.51 -2.47 -8.83
CA GLU A 42 2.45 -3.46 -9.90
C GLU A 42 3.27 -2.98 -11.11
N PRO A 43 4.61 -3.10 -11.08
CA PRO A 43 5.48 -2.53 -12.12
C PRO A 43 5.20 -3.08 -13.52
N SER A 44 4.89 -4.38 -13.63
CA SER A 44 4.54 -5.03 -14.90
C SER A 44 3.26 -4.45 -15.55
N ALA A 45 2.35 -3.89 -14.74
CA ALA A 45 1.15 -3.20 -15.18
C ALA A 45 1.31 -1.66 -15.17
N ASN A 46 2.51 -1.16 -14.88
CA ASN A 46 2.85 0.26 -14.78
C ASN A 46 1.88 1.08 -13.89
N ARG A 47 1.48 0.51 -12.74
CA ARG A 47 0.51 1.16 -11.85
C ARG A 47 0.72 0.83 -10.37
N SER A 48 0.27 1.75 -9.52
CA SER A 48 -0.18 1.42 -8.17
C SER A 48 -1.68 1.13 -8.21
N ALA A 49 -2.14 0.07 -7.57
CA ALA A 49 -3.55 -0.31 -7.51
C ALA A 49 -3.98 -0.53 -6.07
N SER A 50 -5.24 -0.20 -5.76
CA SER A 50 -5.84 -0.47 -4.47
C SER A 50 -6.94 -1.53 -4.60
N TYR A 51 -7.04 -2.38 -3.58
CA TYR A 51 -8.04 -3.44 -3.52
C TYR A 51 -8.71 -3.48 -2.15
N VAL A 52 -10.01 -3.74 -2.12
CA VAL A 52 -10.69 -4.13 -0.87
C VAL A 52 -10.52 -5.63 -0.72
N ILE A 53 -10.00 -6.07 0.43
CA ILE A 53 -9.95 -7.49 0.78
C ILE A 53 -11.19 -7.81 1.61
N ASN A 54 -11.99 -8.76 1.15
CA ASN A 54 -13.18 -9.24 1.85
C ASN A 54 -13.23 -10.77 1.81
N GLY A 55 -13.15 -11.41 2.98
CA GLY A 55 -13.13 -12.87 3.08
C GLY A 55 -11.94 -13.54 2.36
N GLY A 56 -10.85 -12.80 2.13
CA GLY A 56 -9.67 -13.24 1.38
C GLY A 56 -9.72 -13.00 -0.13
N SER A 57 -10.83 -12.50 -0.66
CA SER A 57 -10.94 -12.07 -2.06
C SER A 57 -10.52 -10.61 -2.22
N GLU A 58 -9.82 -10.29 -3.31
CA GLU A 58 -9.37 -8.92 -3.62
C GLU A 58 -10.25 -8.29 -4.72
N ASP A 59 -11.04 -7.29 -4.35
CA ASP A 59 -11.85 -6.51 -5.28
C ASP A 59 -11.11 -5.23 -5.69
N PHE A 60 -10.91 -5.01 -6.99
CA PHE A 60 -10.26 -3.81 -7.50
C PHE A 60 -11.06 -2.55 -7.14
N ALA A 61 -10.42 -1.59 -6.48
CA ALA A 61 -11.06 -0.34 -6.06
C ALA A 61 -10.63 0.85 -6.91
N ASN A 62 -9.34 1.01 -7.16
CA ASN A 62 -8.79 2.13 -7.91
C ASN A 62 -7.35 1.85 -8.36
N SER A 63 -6.81 2.69 -9.24
CA SER A 63 -5.40 2.68 -9.60
C SER A 63 -4.89 4.06 -9.99
N TYR A 64 -3.59 4.23 -9.89
CA TYR A 64 -2.87 5.39 -10.39
C TYR A 64 -1.63 4.93 -11.18
N PRO A 65 -1.32 5.52 -12.34
CA PRO A 65 -0.18 5.08 -13.13
C PRO A 65 1.14 5.40 -12.41
N LEU A 66 2.12 4.52 -12.56
CA LEU A 66 3.52 4.78 -12.13
C LEU A 66 4.31 5.53 -13.22
N SER A 67 3.64 5.98 -14.28
CA SER A 67 4.24 6.80 -15.33
C SER A 67 4.92 8.03 -14.71
N GLY A 68 6.21 8.20 -14.98
CA GLY A 68 7.04 9.26 -14.41
C GLY A 68 7.98 8.79 -13.30
N ILE A 69 7.84 7.55 -12.83
CA ILE A 69 8.87 6.86 -12.04
C ILE A 69 9.63 5.90 -12.96
N SER A 70 10.96 6.02 -12.98
CA SER A 70 11.85 5.09 -13.66
C SER A 70 12.27 3.95 -12.74
N GLY A 71 12.25 2.72 -13.25
CA GLY A 71 12.68 1.54 -12.51
C GLY A 71 11.69 1.13 -11.42
N THR A 72 12.17 0.34 -10.46
CA THR A 72 11.32 -0.29 -9.43
C THR A 72 11.72 0.06 -7.99
N ASN A 73 12.52 1.13 -7.82
CA ASN A 73 12.89 1.67 -6.51
C ASN A 73 11.96 2.82 -6.14
N TYR A 74 11.25 2.67 -5.02
CA TYR A 74 10.21 3.57 -4.56
C TYR A 74 10.48 4.01 -3.12
N ASN A 75 10.69 5.30 -2.91
CA ASN A 75 10.54 5.95 -1.62
C ASN A 75 9.07 6.25 -1.43
N VAL A 76 8.45 5.56 -0.48
CA VAL A 76 7.00 5.62 -0.26
C VAL A 76 6.72 6.32 1.06
N THR A 77 5.81 7.29 1.03
CA THR A 77 5.25 7.90 2.23
C THR A 77 3.73 7.84 2.16
N VAL A 78 3.12 7.23 3.17
CA VAL A 78 1.67 7.09 3.29
C VAL A 78 1.20 7.97 4.43
N PHE A 79 0.37 8.97 4.11
CA PHE A 79 -0.33 9.77 5.11
C PHE A 79 -1.74 9.27 5.29
N ILE A 80 -2.14 9.05 6.53
CA ILE A 80 -3.49 8.61 6.90
C ILE A 80 -4.09 9.66 7.84
N SER A 81 -5.31 10.11 7.55
CA SER A 81 -6.11 11.00 8.41
C SER A 81 -7.56 10.54 8.41
N ASN A 82 -7.97 9.90 9.50
CA ASN A 82 -9.21 9.11 9.59
C ASN A 82 -9.30 8.18 8.38
N ASP A 83 -10.35 8.29 7.57
CA ASP A 83 -10.55 7.39 6.43
C ASP A 83 -9.81 7.83 5.16
N LEU A 84 -9.09 8.96 5.17
CA LEU A 84 -8.32 9.42 4.02
C LEU A 84 -6.90 8.87 4.08
N CYS A 85 -6.45 8.27 2.97
CA CYS A 85 -5.10 7.77 2.81
C CYS A 85 -4.51 8.34 1.51
N VAL A 86 -3.33 8.96 1.58
CA VAL A 86 -2.61 9.42 0.38
C VAL A 86 -1.23 8.77 0.37
N VAL A 87 -0.94 8.08 -0.72
CA VAL A 87 0.33 7.40 -0.95
C VAL A 87 1.17 8.28 -1.88
N TYR A 88 2.28 8.79 -1.37
CA TYR A 88 3.29 9.48 -2.14
C TYR A 88 4.41 8.54 -2.54
N VAL A 89 4.92 8.69 -3.76
CA VAL A 89 6.03 7.89 -4.27
C VAL A 89 7.06 8.81 -4.91
N ASN A 90 8.31 8.71 -4.46
CA ASN A 90 9.46 9.46 -4.99
C ASN A 90 9.20 10.97 -5.13
N ASP A 91 8.33 11.54 -4.28
CA ASP A 91 7.87 12.94 -4.31
C ASP A 91 7.30 13.40 -5.67
N LYS A 92 6.85 12.45 -6.50
CA LYS A 92 6.38 12.69 -7.87
C LYS A 92 4.94 12.28 -8.11
N LEU A 93 4.44 11.33 -7.35
CA LEU A 93 3.08 10.79 -7.48
C LEU A 93 2.33 10.98 -6.17
N ALA A 94 1.02 11.16 -6.26
CA ALA A 94 0.11 11.11 -5.12
C ALA A 94 -1.10 10.25 -5.48
N PHE A 95 -1.26 9.12 -4.81
CA PHE A 95 -2.37 8.19 -5.00
C PHE A 95 -3.31 8.24 -3.79
N SER A 96 -4.43 8.96 -3.96
CA SER A 96 -5.44 9.15 -2.91
C SER A 96 -6.43 8.01 -2.86
N ASN A 97 -6.74 7.55 -1.65
CA ASN A 97 -7.59 6.41 -1.34
C ASN A 97 -8.52 6.74 -0.17
N ARG A 98 -9.69 6.11 -0.17
CA ARG A 98 -10.60 6.09 0.98
C ARG A 98 -10.49 4.72 1.64
N VAL A 99 -10.12 4.70 2.91
CA VAL A 99 -9.89 3.49 3.71
C VAL A 99 -10.72 3.58 4.98
N TYR A 100 -11.91 3.00 4.95
CA TYR A 100 -12.80 2.98 6.12
C TYR A 100 -12.26 2.08 7.23
N ASP A 101 -12.68 2.39 8.47
CA ASP A 101 -12.36 1.61 9.68
C ASP A 101 -10.87 1.39 9.92
N VAL A 102 -10.00 2.27 9.42
CA VAL A 102 -8.55 2.11 9.56
C VAL A 102 -8.05 2.31 11.00
N VAL A 103 -8.77 3.12 11.79
CA VAL A 103 -8.40 3.45 13.16
C VAL A 103 -8.50 2.20 14.05
N ASN A 104 -7.48 1.98 14.89
CA ASN A 104 -7.32 0.82 15.76
C ASN A 104 -7.17 -0.54 15.06
N LYS A 105 -6.98 -0.57 13.74
CA LYS A 105 -6.66 -1.79 12.98
C LYS A 105 -5.16 -1.91 12.74
N LYS A 106 -4.72 -3.15 12.51
CA LYS A 106 -3.32 -3.43 12.19
C LYS A 106 -3.03 -3.14 10.72
N TRP A 107 -1.77 -3.18 10.37
CA TRP A 107 -1.32 -3.11 8.99
C TRP A 107 -0.12 -4.03 8.74
N SER A 108 0.17 -4.31 7.49
CA SER A 108 1.30 -5.14 7.08
C SER A 108 1.88 -4.68 5.75
N ILE A 109 3.03 -5.27 5.41
CA ILE A 109 3.60 -5.23 4.07
C ILE A 109 3.49 -6.62 3.44
N PHE A 110 3.49 -6.68 2.11
CA PHE A 110 3.46 -7.93 1.36
C PHE A 110 4.36 -7.87 0.12
N GLY A 111 4.74 -9.03 -0.40
CA GLY A 111 5.42 -9.20 -1.67
C GLY A 111 5.09 -10.57 -2.27
N THR A 112 4.92 -10.66 -3.59
CA THR A 112 4.64 -11.92 -4.31
C THR A 112 5.83 -12.45 -5.10
N ALA A 113 6.94 -11.72 -5.10
CA ALA A 113 8.22 -12.06 -5.69
C ALA A 113 9.33 -11.37 -4.88
N ASP A 114 10.59 -11.52 -5.29
CA ASP A 114 11.77 -10.96 -4.60
C ASP A 114 11.73 -9.42 -4.60
N SER A 115 11.03 -8.87 -3.60
CA SER A 115 10.95 -7.44 -3.30
C SER A 115 11.47 -7.24 -1.88
N SER A 116 12.11 -6.10 -1.61
CA SER A 116 12.63 -5.79 -0.29
C SER A 116 12.12 -4.44 0.21
N PHE A 117 11.97 -4.36 1.53
CA PHE A 117 11.54 -3.17 2.24
C PHE A 117 12.63 -2.78 3.23
N SER A 118 12.91 -1.50 3.35
CA SER A 118 13.90 -0.95 4.29
C SER A 118 13.43 0.41 4.81
N ASN A 119 14.04 0.87 5.92
CA ASN A 119 13.74 2.16 6.54
C ASN A 119 12.25 2.35 6.89
N ILE A 120 11.63 1.31 7.47
CA ILE A 120 10.23 1.29 7.91
C ILE A 120 10.08 1.97 9.28
#